data_AF-X1CAN6-F1
#
_entry.id   AF-X1CAN6-F1
#
_cell.length_a   1.000
_cell.length_b   1.000
_cell.length_c   1.000
_cell.angle_alpha   90.00
_cell.angle_beta   90.00
_cell.angle_gamma   90.00
#
_symmetry.space_group_name_H-M   'P 1'
#
loop_
_entity.id
_entity.type
_entity.pdbx_description
1 polymer ?
#
loop_
_entity_poly.entity_id
_entity_poly.type
_entity_poly.pdbx_seq_one_letter_code
_entity_poly.pdbx_strand_id
1 'polypeptide(L)'
;IIILVCAGVFVTEIIIILVTEGVVFTAAEIDEIIEALKISISLAVSAIPEGLVVVITVVLSIGMKKMAARNALVRNLTAVETLGRVNVIASDKTGTLTKNEMTVVKMYVNGTELDVDEEAEAD
;
A
#
# COMPACT_ATOMS: atom_id res chain seq x y z
N ILE A 1 -8.24 -20.64 -9.04
CA ILE A 1 -8.82 -20.14 -10.32
C ILE A 1 -7.80 -20.19 -11.44
N ILE A 2 -6.67 -19.48 -11.34
CA ILE A 2 -5.61 -19.49 -12.39
C ILE A 2 -5.15 -20.91 -12.74
N ILE A 3 -4.85 -21.74 -11.74
CA ILE A 3 -4.45 -23.14 -11.97
C ILE A 3 -5.52 -23.94 -12.71
N LEU A 4 -6.81 -23.71 -12.42
CA LEU A 4 -7.92 -24.39 -13.11
C LEU A 4 -8.02 -23.94 -14.57
N VAL A 5 -7.80 -22.65 -14.84
CA VAL A 5 -7.77 -22.12 -16.21
C VAL A 5 -6.58 -22.69 -16.97
N CYS A 6 -5.38 -22.72 -16.37
CA CYS A 6 -4.17 -23.27 -17.00
C CYS A 6 -4.31 -24.77 -17.28
N ALA A 7 -4.84 -25.53 -16.32
CA ALA A 7 -5.13 -26.96 -16.52
C ALA A 7 -6.19 -27.18 -17.60
N GLY A 8 -7.22 -26.33 -17.66
CA GLY A 8 -8.22 -26.36 -18.71
C GLY A 8 -7.60 -26.13 -20.09
N VAL A 9 -6.78 -25.09 -20.26
CA VAL A 9 -6.08 -24.78 -21.51
C VAL A 9 -5.13 -25.91 -21.91
N PHE A 10 -4.34 -26.43 -20.96
CA PHE A 10 -3.44 -27.56 -21.24
C PHE A 10 -4.21 -28.81 -21.68
N VAL A 11 -5.33 -29.13 -21.03
CA VAL A 11 -6.17 -30.27 -21.38
C VAL A 11 -6.89 -30.04 -22.72
N THR A 12 -7.29 -28.82 -23.06
CA THR A 12 -7.86 -28.57 -24.39
C THR A 12 -6.82 -28.75 -25.49
N GLU A 13 -5.60 -28.23 -25.31
CA GLU A 13 -4.49 -28.41 -26.26
C GLU A 13 -4.10 -29.89 -26.40
N ILE A 14 -3.98 -30.63 -25.29
CA ILE A 14 -3.63 -32.05 -25.34
C ILE A 14 -4.72 -32.89 -26.03
N ILE A 15 -6.00 -32.55 -25.84
CA ILE A 15 -7.11 -33.23 -26.53
C ILE A 15 -7.06 -32.93 -28.03
N ILE A 16 -6.78 -31.68 -28.42
CA ILE A 16 -6.66 -31.30 -29.83
C ILE A 16 -5.55 -32.12 -30.49
N ILE A 17 -4.35 -32.16 -29.91
CA ILE A 17 -3.21 -32.94 -30.42
C ILE A 17 -3.58 -34.42 -30.59
N LEU A 18 -4.19 -35.03 -29.56
CA LEU A 18 -4.59 -36.44 -29.61
C LEU A 18 -5.65 -36.74 -30.69
N VAL A 19 -6.52 -35.79 -31.02
CA VAL A 19 -7.58 -35.96 -32.03
C VAL A 19 -7.05 -35.76 -33.45
N THR A 20 -6.11 -34.83 -33.68
CA THR A 20 -5.56 -34.54 -35.00
C THR A 20 -4.43 -35.49 -35.40
N GLU A 21 -3.55 -35.85 -34.47
CA GLU A 21 -2.31 -36.58 -34.77
C GLU A 21 -2.35 -38.05 -34.33
N GLY A 22 -3.22 -38.38 -33.37
CA GLY A 22 -3.42 -39.74 -32.85
C GLY A 22 -2.58 -40.05 -31.61
N VAL A 23 -2.34 -41.34 -31.33
CA VAL A 23 -1.64 -41.83 -30.11
C VAL A 23 -0.24 -42.38 -30.45
N VAL A 24 0.29 -42.02 -31.62
CA VAL A 24 1.68 -42.31 -31.94
C VAL A 24 2.52 -41.23 -31.23
N PHE A 25 3.70 -41.57 -30.71
CA PHE A 25 4.59 -40.60 -30.06
C PHE A 25 5.90 -40.54 -30.83
N THR A 26 5.87 -39.79 -31.92
CA THR A 26 7.01 -39.33 -32.70
C THR A 26 7.70 -38.16 -31.99
N ALA A 27 8.91 -37.81 -32.44
CA ALA A 27 9.65 -36.68 -31.88
C ALA A 27 8.91 -35.33 -32.03
N ALA A 28 8.09 -35.18 -33.06
CA ALA A 28 7.32 -33.95 -33.31
C ALA A 28 6.22 -33.74 -32.25
N GLU A 29 5.48 -34.79 -31.89
CA GLU A 29 4.39 -34.70 -30.89
C GLU A 29 4.93 -34.37 -29.49
N ILE A 30 6.16 -34.78 -29.16
CA ILE A 30 6.81 -34.41 -27.89
C ILE A 30 7.09 -32.90 -27.85
N ASP A 31 7.55 -32.31 -28.96
CA ASP A 31 7.81 -30.87 -29.04
C ASP A 31 6.51 -30.06 -28.92
N GLU A 32 5.40 -30.52 -29.51
CA GLU A 32 4.09 -29.88 -29.38
C GLU A 32 3.53 -29.94 -27.95
N ILE A 33 3.68 -31.07 -27.25
CA ILE A 33 3.28 -31.19 -25.84
C ILE A 33 4.11 -30.24 -24.96
N ILE A 34 5.41 -30.10 -25.25
CA ILE A 34 6.28 -29.14 -24.57
C ILE A 34 5.82 -27.70 -24.85
N GLU A 35 5.36 -27.41 -26.07
CA GLU A 35 4.82 -26.10 -26.43
C GLU A 35 3.50 -25.79 -25.71
N ALA A 36 2.56 -26.74 -25.66
CA ALA A 36 1.33 -26.63 -24.89
C ALA A 36 1.60 -26.38 -23.38
N LEU A 37 2.63 -27.04 -22.83
CA LEU A 37 3.08 -26.82 -21.46
C LEU A 37 3.66 -25.41 -21.28
N LYS A 38 4.50 -24.93 -22.22
CA LYS A 38 5.07 -23.57 -22.19
C LYS A 38 3.97 -22.50 -22.21
N ILE A 39 2.95 -22.67 -23.07
CA ILE A 39 1.80 -21.76 -23.15
C ILE A 39 1.06 -21.70 -21.82
N SER A 40 0.80 -22.86 -21.22
CA SER A 40 0.09 -22.97 -19.94
C SER A 40 0.85 -22.32 -18.78
N ILE A 41 2.18 -22.51 -18.71
CA ILE A 41 3.03 -21.88 -17.71
C ILE A 41 3.11 -20.35 -17.93
N SER A 42 3.24 -19.90 -19.19
CA SER A 42 3.27 -18.48 -19.54
C SER A 42 1.98 -17.76 -19.10
N LEU A 43 0.83 -18.39 -19.33
CA LEU A 43 -0.47 -17.88 -18.90
C LEU A 43 -0.58 -17.80 -17.37
N ALA A 44 -0.04 -18.79 -16.66
CA ALA A 44 0.01 -18.78 -15.19
C ALA A 44 0.85 -17.62 -14.66
N VAL A 45 2.04 -17.39 -15.21
CA VAL A 45 2.95 -16.30 -14.79
C VAL A 45 2.35 -14.94 -15.11
N SER A 46 1.76 -14.77 -16.29
CA SER A 46 1.11 -13.52 -16.70
C SER A 46 -0.05 -13.09 -15.79
N ALA A 47 -0.67 -14.03 -15.07
CA ALA A 47 -1.78 -13.76 -14.17
C ALA A 47 -1.33 -13.27 -12.78
N ILE A 48 -0.03 -13.35 -12.45
CA ILE A 48 0.52 -12.85 -11.19
C ILE A 48 0.92 -11.38 -11.37
N PRO A 49 0.31 -10.44 -10.65
CA PRO A 49 0.63 -9.03 -10.77
C PRO A 49 1.90 -8.68 -9.97
N GLU A 50 3.06 -9.13 -10.45
CA GLU A 50 4.36 -8.91 -9.79
C GLU A 50 4.68 -7.42 -9.61
N GLY A 51 4.21 -6.57 -10.53
CA GLY A 51 4.38 -5.12 -10.47
C GLY A 51 3.58 -4.44 -9.35
N LEU A 52 2.55 -5.08 -8.80
CA LEU A 52 1.67 -4.45 -7.81
C LEU A 52 2.41 -4.10 -6.52
N VAL A 53 3.33 -4.98 -6.07
CA VAL A 53 4.12 -4.77 -4.85
C VAL A 53 5.01 -3.53 -4.99
N VAL A 54 5.60 -3.33 -6.18
CA VAL A 54 6.45 -2.18 -6.48
C VAL A 54 5.61 -0.90 -6.53
N VAL A 55 4.47 -0.93 -7.23
CA VAL A 55 3.60 0.24 -7.38
C VAL A 55 3.11 0.74 -6.02
N ILE A 56 2.66 -0.14 -5.12
CA ILE A 56 2.23 0.23 -3.77
C ILE A 56 3.34 0.97 -3.03
N THR A 57 4.56 0.42 -3.07
CA THR A 57 5.73 1.01 -2.40
C THR A 57 6.05 2.41 -2.93
N VAL A 58 6.01 2.59 -4.26
CA VAL A 58 6.25 3.89 -4.92
C VAL A 58 5.18 4.90 -4.53
N VAL A 59 3.90 4.52 -4.59
CA VAL A 59 2.79 5.41 -4.24
C VAL A 59 2.85 5.84 -2.78
N LEU A 60 3.12 4.91 -1.85
CA LEU A 60 3.31 5.23 -0.44
C LEU A 60 4.53 6.14 -0.21
N SER A 61 5.63 5.92 -0.93
CA SER A 61 6.84 6.75 -0.85
C SER A 61 6.58 8.19 -1.31
N ILE A 62 5.79 8.36 -2.38
CA ILE A 62 5.34 9.69 -2.83
C ILE A 62 4.47 10.35 -1.76
N GLY A 63 3.57 9.59 -1.12
CA GLY A 63 2.76 10.05 0.01
C GLY A 63 3.62 10.53 1.18
N MET A 64 4.63 9.76 1.56
CA MET A 64 5.61 10.14 2.59
C MET A 64 6.32 11.44 2.25
N LYS A 65 6.80 11.59 1.00
CA LYS A 65 7.47 12.82 0.54
C LYS A 65 6.56 14.04 0.65
N LYS A 66 5.27 13.91 0.31
CA LYS A 66 4.27 14.97 0.45
C LYS A 66 4.00 15.34 1.92
N MET A 67 3.97 14.37 2.82
CA MET A 67 3.82 14.61 4.27
C MET A 67 5.06 15.31 4.86
N ALA A 68 6.26 14.87 4.47
CA ALA A 68 7.50 15.49 4.93
C ALA A 68 7.62 16.97 4.50
N ALA A 69 7.15 17.31 3.30
CA ALA A 69 7.08 18.69 2.82
C ALA A 69 6.13 19.59 3.65
N ARG A 70 5.29 19.00 4.51
CA ARG A 70 4.38 19.68 5.45
C ARG A 70 4.81 19.50 6.91
N ASN A 71 6.11 19.30 7.15
CA ASN A 71 6.70 19.09 8.48
C ASN A 71 6.21 17.83 9.21
N ALA A 72 5.64 16.84 8.50
CA ALA A 72 5.23 15.56 9.07
C ALA A 72 6.19 14.44 8.61
N LEU A 73 7.19 14.14 9.44
CA LEU A 73 8.15 13.08 9.16
C LEU A 73 7.53 11.69 9.40
N VAL A 74 7.32 10.94 8.33
CA VAL A 74 6.83 9.57 8.39
C VAL A 74 8.01 8.60 8.44
N ARG A 75 8.05 7.71 9.43
CA ARG A 75 9.14 6.72 9.59
C ARG A 75 8.89 5.39 8.88
N ASN A 76 7.62 5.04 8.66
CA ASN A 76 7.19 3.77 8.07
C ASN A 76 6.19 4.02 6.93
N LEU A 77 6.35 3.34 5.78
CA LEU A 77 5.48 3.50 4.61
C LEU A 77 4.00 3.24 4.91
N THR A 78 3.72 2.21 5.69
CA THR A 78 2.34 1.81 6.07
C THR A 78 1.64 2.83 6.97
N ALA A 79 2.38 3.73 7.63
CA ALA A 79 1.79 4.77 8.45
C ALA A 79 1.02 5.80 7.60
N VAL A 80 1.42 6.03 6.35
CA VAL A 80 0.69 6.91 5.42
C VAL A 80 -0.70 6.36 5.14
N GLU A 81 -0.81 5.06 4.87
CA GLU A 81 -2.10 4.40 4.66
C GLU A 81 -2.94 4.39 5.94
N THR A 82 -2.30 4.09 7.07
CA THR A 82 -2.96 4.04 8.38
C THR A 82 -3.59 5.39 8.74
N LEU A 83 -2.86 6.49 8.57
CA LEU A 83 -3.36 7.85 8.78
C LEU A 83 -4.58 8.16 7.92
N GLY A 84 -4.63 7.65 6.68
CA GLY A 84 -5.80 7.79 5.80
C GLY A 84 -7.06 7.07 6.29
N ARG A 85 -6.92 6.12 7.23
CA ARG A 85 -8.03 5.38 7.84
C ARG A 85 -8.34 5.78 9.29
N VAL A 86 -7.63 6.74 9.86
CA VAL A 86 -7.86 7.19 11.24
C VAL A 86 -9.24 7.82 11.38
N ASN A 87 -10.03 7.34 12.35
CA ASN A 87 -11.34 7.88 12.72
C ASN A 87 -11.35 8.54 14.10
N VAL A 88 -10.37 8.24 14.95
CA VAL A 88 -10.22 8.77 16.31
C VAL A 88 -8.77 9.20 16.52
N ILE A 89 -8.57 10.43 17.00
CA ILE A 89 -7.25 10.94 17.38
C ILE A 89 -7.19 11.02 18.90
N ALA A 90 -6.38 10.16 19.51
CA ALA A 90 -6.02 10.28 20.93
C ALA A 90 -4.81 11.22 21.03
N SER A 91 -5.07 12.48 21.35
CA SER A 91 -4.02 13.48 21.57
C SER A 91 -3.66 13.56 23.04
N ASP A 92 -2.38 13.71 23.34
CA ASP A 92 -1.95 14.15 24.66
C ASP A 92 -2.22 15.65 24.84
N LYS A 93 -2.27 16.13 26.08
CA LYS A 93 -2.50 17.55 26.40
C LYS A 93 -1.19 18.33 26.42
N THR A 94 -0.31 18.00 27.35
CA THR A 94 0.89 18.80 27.65
C THR A 94 1.94 18.59 26.58
N GLY A 95 2.38 19.67 25.92
CA GLY A 95 3.38 19.60 24.86
C GLY A 95 2.86 19.08 23.51
N THR A 96 1.55 18.83 23.39
CA THR A 96 0.89 18.52 22.11
C THR A 96 -0.22 19.52 21.81
N LEU A 97 -1.22 19.65 22.70
CA LEU A 97 -2.27 20.68 22.58
C LEU A 97 -1.82 22.00 23.20
N THR A 98 -1.00 21.95 24.24
CA THR A 98 -0.41 23.13 24.89
C THR A 98 1.05 23.28 24.51
N LYS A 99 1.57 24.52 24.58
CA LYS A 99 3.00 24.84 24.34
C LYS A 99 3.96 24.24 25.39
N ASN A 100 3.45 23.57 26.43
CA ASN A 100 4.21 23.15 27.60
C ASN A 100 4.94 24.33 28.31
N GLU A 101 4.36 25.51 28.19
CA GLU A 101 4.81 26.75 28.82
C GLU A 101 3.68 27.22 29.75
N MET A 102 4.00 27.47 31.02
CA MET A 102 3.03 27.93 32.00
C MET A 102 2.94 29.45 31.93
N THR A 103 1.79 29.97 31.49
CA THR A 103 1.56 31.40 31.32
C THR A 103 0.52 31.90 32.31
N VAL A 104 0.75 33.08 32.89
CA VAL A 104 -0.25 33.75 33.73
C VAL A 104 -1.32 34.35 32.82
N VAL A 105 -2.53 33.78 32.87
CA VAL A 105 -3.66 34.23 32.04
C VAL A 105 -4.51 35.29 32.73
N LYS A 106 -4.45 35.36 34.06
CA LYS A 106 -5.29 36.22 34.88
C LYS A 106 -4.61 36.65 36.17
N MET A 107 -4.90 37.87 36.59
CA MET A 107 -4.46 38.42 37.87
C MET A 107 -5.67 38.89 38.68
N TYR A 108 -5.68 38.63 39.98
CA TYR A 108 -6.70 39.14 40.89
C TYR A 108 -6.07 40.15 41.84
N VAL A 109 -6.40 41.44 41.66
CA VAL A 109 -5.81 42.55 42.41
C VAL A 109 -6.90 43.53 42.81
N ASN A 110 -6.87 44.01 44.07
CA ASN A 110 -7.83 44.99 44.60
C ASN A 110 -9.31 44.61 44.43
N GLY A 111 -9.63 43.32 44.53
CA GLY A 111 -11.01 42.83 44.39
C GLY A 111 -11.49 42.65 42.94
N THR A 112 -10.63 42.95 41.97
CA THR A 112 -10.95 42.91 40.54
C THR A 112 -10.10 41.85 39.84
N GLU A 113 -10.72 41.10 38.94
CA GLU A 113 -10.04 40.15 38.05
C GLU A 113 -9.63 40.90 36.77
N LEU A 114 -8.35 40.78 36.40
CA LEU A 114 -7.76 41.36 35.20
C LEU A 114 -7.33 40.19 34.31
N ASP A 115 -7.83 40.17 33.07
CA ASP A 115 -7.30 39.28 32.05
C ASP A 115 -5.93 39.83 31.59
N VAL A 116 -4.94 38.94 31.50
CA VAL A 116 -3.60 39.29 31.02
C VAL A 116 -3.55 38.96 29.54
N ASP A 117 -3.55 39.98 28.69
CA ASP A 117 -3.47 39.81 27.24
C ASP A 117 -2.08 39.23 26.85
N GLU A 118 -2.09 38.20 26.00
CA GLU A 118 -0.89 37.45 25.57
C GLU A 118 0.08 38.28 24.70
N GLU A 119 -0.23 39.53 24.34
CA GLU A 119 0.56 40.35 23.41
C GLU A 119 1.84 40.99 24.01
N ALA A 120 2.15 40.76 25.29
CA ALA A 120 3.28 41.43 25.95
C ALA A 120 4.68 40.78 25.74
N GLU A 121 4.78 39.59 25.15
CA GLU A 121 6.07 38.93 24.85
C GLU A 121 6.07 38.36 23.44
N ALA A 122 6.30 39.23 22.46
CA ALA A 122 6.79 38.84 21.14
C ALA A 122 8.21 39.40 20.97
N ASP A 123 9.19 38.73 21.58
CA ASP A 123 10.61 38.76 21.21
C ASP A 123 11.04 37.34 20.80
#